data_AF-E5AUG2-F1
#
_entry.id   AF-E5AUG2-F1
#
_cell.length_a   1.000
_cell.length_b   1.000
_cell.length_c   1.000
_cell.angle_alpha   90.00
_cell.angle_beta   90.00
_cell.angle_gamma   90.00
#
_symmetry.space_group_name_H-M   'P 1'
#
loop_
_entity.id
_entity.type
_entity.pdbx_description
1 polymer ?
#
loop_
_entity_poly.entity_id
_entity_poly.type
_entity_poly.pdbx_seq_one_letter_code
_entity_poly.pdbx_strand_id
1 'polypeptide(L)' 'MGSLKVARLHAGQLTTQRAAMDEVMDWLCFYNAHRLCPTLNYVSLIEYEANWFAAQQGQAA' A
#
# COMPACT_ATOMS: atom_id res chain seq x y z
N MET A 1 -9.04 3.75 -14.56
CA MET A 1 -8.14 4.93 -14.56
C MET A 1 -7.89 5.35 -13.12
N GLY A 2 -6.79 4.90 -12.52
CA GLY A 2 -6.41 5.29 -11.17
C GLY A 2 -5.62 6.59 -11.23
N SER A 3 -6.28 7.72 -11.01
CA SER A 3 -5.56 8.95 -10.68
C SER A 3 -4.81 8.67 -9.38
N LEU A 4 -3.49 8.51 -9.48
CA LEU A 4 -2.59 8.79 -8.38
C LEU A 4 -3.07 10.15 -7.84
N LYS A 5 -3.54 10.22 -6.59
CA LYS A 5 -3.89 11.51 -5.99
C LYS A 5 -2.62 12.36 -5.99
N VAL A 6 -2.50 13.19 -7.02
CA VAL A 6 -1.38 14.10 -7.32
C VAL A 6 -1.05 14.97 -6.10
N ALA A 7 -2.00 15.14 -5.18
CA ALA A 7 -1.91 15.99 -4.00
C ALA A 7 -0.87 15.56 -2.93
N ARG A 8 -0.41 14.29 -2.85
CA ARG A 8 0.59 13.92 -1.81
C ARG A 8 2.04 14.06 -2.30
N LEU A 9 2.26 13.94 -3.61
CA LEU A 9 3.45 14.48 -4.28
C LEU A 9 3.32 16.01 -4.34
N HIS A 10 3.26 16.66 -3.18
CA HIS A 10 3.48 18.10 -3.12
C HIS A 10 4.88 18.33 -3.72
N ALA A 11 4.91 19.06 -4.82
CA ALA A 11 6.06 19.31 -5.68
C ALA A 11 7.20 20.03 -4.96
N GLY A 12 7.92 19.32 -4.09
CA GLY A 12 9.24 19.69 -3.59
C GLY A 12 10.28 18.90 -4.35
N GLN A 13 11.38 19.53 -4.75
CA GLN A 13 12.53 18.79 -5.26
C GLN A 13 13.04 17.89 -4.13
N LEU A 14 12.87 16.57 -4.27
CA LEU A 14 13.45 15.60 -3.37
C LEU A 14 14.97 15.70 -3.55
N THR A 15 15.64 16.25 -2.53
CA THR A 15 17.06 16.66 -2.60
C THR A 15 18.01 15.48 -2.68
N THR A 16 17.54 14.27 -2.33
CA THR A 16 18.32 13.04 -2.37
C THR A 16 17.49 11.88 -2.92
N GLN A 17 18.18 10.90 -3.51
CA GLN A 17 17.56 9.64 -3.93
C GLN A 17 16.87 8.93 -2.76
N ARG A 18 17.45 9.01 -1.56
CA ARG A 18 16.87 8.37 -0.37
C ARG A 18 15.51 8.99 -0.01
N ALA A 19 15.41 10.31 0.00
CA ALA A 19 14.15 11.00 0.24
C ALA A 19 13.08 10.63 -0.81
N ALA A 20 13.49 10.46 -2.08
CA ALA A 20 12.58 10.00 -3.12
C ALA A 20 12.09 8.56 -2.90
N MET A 21 12.97 7.65 -2.48
CA MET A 21 12.60 6.28 -2.16
C MET A 21 11.66 6.23 -0.95
N ASP A 22 11.96 6.98 0.12
CA ASP A 22 11.14 7.01 1.33
C ASP A 22 9.72 7.54 1.03
N GLU A 23 9.58 8.59 0.20
CA GLU A 23 8.27 9.11 -0.23
C GLU A 23 7.49 8.10 -1.07
N VAL A 24 8.14 7.41 -2.01
CA VAL A 24 7.50 6.37 -2.82
C VAL A 24 7.02 5.21 -1.94
N MET A 25 7.83 4.81 -0.96
CA MET A 25 7.46 3.74 -0.03
C MET A 25 6.30 4.16 0.89
N ASP A 26 6.30 5.39 1.42
CA ASP A 26 5.16 5.90 2.19
C ASP A 26 3.88 5.90 1.35
N TRP A 27 3.98 6.36 0.10
CA TRP A 27 2.85 6.36 -0.82
C TRP A 27 2.31 4.95 -1.10
N LEU A 28 3.19 3.98 -1.38
CA LEU A 28 2.81 2.59 -1.62
C LEU A 28 2.15 1.97 -0.38
N CYS A 29 2.74 2.18 0.80
CA CYS A 29 2.17 1.71 2.08
C CYS A 29 0.77 2.29 2.30
N PHE A 30 0.61 3.61 2.14
CA PHE A 30 -0.69 4.28 2.26
C PHE A 30 -1.70 3.71 1.25
N TYR A 31 -1.32 3.60 -0.01
CA TYR A 31 -2.18 3.12 -1.08
C TYR A 31 -2.65 1.68 -0.83
N ASN A 32 -1.71 0.79 -0.50
CA ASN A 32 -2.00 -0.63 -0.26
C ASN A 32 -2.83 -0.86 1.01
N ALA A 33 -2.72 0.01 2.01
CA ALA A 33 -3.52 -0.04 3.23
C ALA A 33 -4.96 0.49 3.04
N HIS A 34 -5.17 1.51 2.21
CA HIS A 34 -6.45 2.24 2.18
C HIS A 34 -7.29 1.97 0.93
N ARG A 35 -6.70 1.44 -0.15
CA ARG A 35 -7.45 1.15 -1.37
C ARG A 35 -8.14 -0.20 -1.26
N LEU A 36 -9.47 -0.16 -1.15
CA LEU A 36 -10.29 -1.37 -1.22
C LEU A 36 -10.26 -1.94 -2.64
N CYS A 37 -10.07 -3.25 -2.73
CA CYS A 37 -9.97 -3.95 -4.00
C CYS A 37 -11.23 -4.80 -4.25
N PRO A 38 -12.02 -4.51 -5.30
CA PRO A 38 -13.24 -5.28 -5.59
C PRO A 38 -12.98 -6.77 -5.84
N THR A 39 -11.82 -7.12 -6.41
CA THR A 39 -11.44 -8.53 -6.64
C THR A 39 -11.06 -9.26 -5.35
N LEU A 40 -10.76 -8.52 -4.28
CA LEU A 40 -10.46 -9.05 -2.95
C LEU A 40 -11.66 -8.89 -2.00
N ASN A 41 -12.89 -8.84 -2.53
CA ASN A 41 -14.10 -8.66 -1.72
C ASN A 41 -14.08 -7.36 -0.86
N TYR A 42 -13.57 -6.27 -1.46
CA TYR A 42 -13.51 -4.95 -0.82
C TYR A 42 -12.64 -4.88 0.45
N VAL A 43 -11.61 -5.71 0.58
CA VAL A 43 -10.53 -5.51 1.55
C VAL A 43 -9.33 -4.82 0.90
N SER A 44 -8.48 -4.20 1.71
CA SER A 44 -7.19 -3.67 1.26
C SER A 44 -6.19 -4.80 0.99
N LEU A 45 -5.11 -4.51 0.25
CA LEU A 45 -4.09 -5.52 -0.07
C LEU A 45 -3.38 -6.01 1.21
N ILE A 46 -3.09 -5.11 2.13
CA ILE A 46 -2.43 -5.44 3.40
C ILE A 46 -3.33 -6.32 4.28
N GLU A 47 -4.64 -6.04 4.35
CA GLU A 47 -5.58 -6.90 5.08
C GLU A 47 -5.70 -8.28 4.44
N TYR A 48 -5.72 -8.35 3.10
CA TYR A 48 -5.75 -9.62 2.39
C TYR A 48 -4.53 -10.49 2.73
N GLU A 49 -3.33 -9.92 2.68
CA GLU A 49 -2.09 -10.62 3.03
C GLU A 49 -2.09 -11.06 4.50
N ALA A 50 -2.49 -10.20 5.43
CA ALA A 50 -2.57 -10.54 6.85
C ALA A 50 -3.53 -11.72 7.11
N ASN A 51 -4.71 -11.70 6.48
CA ASN A 51 -5.69 -12.79 6.56
C ASN A 51 -5.12 -14.10 5.98
N TRP A 52 -4.39 -14.02 4.88
CA TRP A 52 -3.75 -15.18 4.26
C TRP A 52 -2.66 -15.79 5.16
N PHE A 53 -1.81 -14.96 5.78
CA PHE A 53 -0.81 -15.43 6.74
C PHE A 53 -1.45 -16.07 7.98
N ALA A 54 -2.51 -15.46 8.52
CA ALA A 54 -3.23 -16.00 9.67
C ALA A 54 -3.88 -17.36 9.34
N ALA A 55 -4.47 -17.50 8.15
CA ALA A 55 -5.05 -18.76 7.69
C ALA A 55 -4.00 -19.87 7.55
N GLN A 56 -2.79 -19.55 7.09
CA GLN A 56 -1.70 -20.53 7.04
C GLN A 56 -1.22 -20.97 8.41
N GLN A 57 -1.09 -20.05 9.36
CA GLN A 57 -0.70 -20.41 10.73
C GLN A 57 -1.74 -21.32 11.40
N GLY A 58 -3.03 -21.10 11.14
CA GLY A 58 -4.10 -21.97 11.63
C GLY A 58 -4.15 -23.34 10.97
N GLN A 59 -3.59 -23.51 9.76
CA GLN A 59 -3.49 -24.81 9.08
C GLN A 59 -2.23 -25.61 9.47
N ALA A 60 -1.24 -24.94 10.05
CA ALA A 60 0.02 -25.56 10.49
C ALA A 60 -0.01 -26.04 11.95
N ALA A 61 -1.14 -25.85 12.66
CA ALA A 61 -1.39 -26.30 14.03
C ALA A 61 -2.36 -27.49 14.06
#